data_AF-A0A2A2LBV2-F1
#
_entry.id   AF-A0A2A2LBV2-F1
#
_cell.length_a   1.000
_cell.length_b   1.000
_cell.length_c   1.000
_cell.angle_alpha   90.00
_cell.angle_beta   90.00
_cell.angle_gamma   90.00
#
_symmetry.space_group_name_H-M   'P 1'
#
loop_
_entity.id
_entity.type
_entity.pdbx_description
1 polymer ?
#
loop_
_entity_poly.entity_id
_entity_poly.type
_entity_poly.pdbx_seq_one_letter_code
_entity_poly.pdbx_strand_id
1 'polypeptide(L)'
;MRRKRETSLLASNVTKLLDDVMENYEKEFRPGFEKGKPTKVWIDLDIRTMGPVSDLSYTYAFNCYFRQQWIDTRLRFNNSNVPQQNELCLSMAMLDKIWKPDSYFWNGANSYIHAMTSSNRLVRLRPDGTILYSSRITVQGRCSMVMDRYPLDQQACRLVIGSYSYRPIFGTGSSILLSSALQLLCDEFLCALYFDRFAMLGSVLHKSRSNRQ
;
A
#
# COMPACT_ATOMS: atom_id res chain seq x y z
N MET A 1 37.13 5.78 -13.59
CA MET A 1 36.49 5.73 -14.93
C MET A 1 35.72 4.44 -15.21
N ARG A 2 36.24 3.25 -14.85
CA ARG A 2 35.60 1.93 -15.09
C ARG A 2 34.19 1.78 -14.49
N ARG A 3 34.02 2.15 -13.21
CA ARG A 3 32.72 2.13 -12.50
C ARG A 3 31.64 3.01 -13.16
N LYS A 4 32.03 4.11 -13.81
CA LYS A 4 31.11 5.04 -14.50
C LYS A 4 30.60 4.46 -15.84
N ARG A 5 31.44 3.68 -16.54
CA ARG A 5 31.07 2.94 -17.77
C ARG A 5 30.14 1.76 -17.47
N GLU A 6 30.40 1.03 -16.40
CA GLU A 6 29.54 -0.08 -15.96
C GLU A 6 28.14 0.43 -15.57
N THR A 7 28.04 1.55 -14.84
CA THR A 7 26.75 2.18 -14.50
C THR A 7 26.01 2.70 -15.73
N SER A 8 26.71 3.22 -16.75
CA SER A 8 26.05 3.73 -17.96
C SER A 8 25.51 2.60 -18.86
N LEU A 9 26.23 1.49 -18.96
CA LEU A 9 25.79 0.29 -19.69
C LEU A 9 24.57 -0.35 -19.02
N LEU A 10 24.60 -0.48 -17.69
CA LEU A 10 23.47 -0.95 -16.90
C LEU A 10 22.23 -0.07 -17.12
N ALA A 11 22.38 1.26 -17.04
CA ALA A 11 21.28 2.19 -17.29
C ALA A 11 20.70 2.01 -18.70
N SER A 12 21.53 1.89 -19.74
CA SER A 12 21.02 1.68 -21.11
C SER A 12 20.28 0.35 -21.30
N ASN A 13 20.72 -0.72 -20.61
CA ASN A 13 20.04 -2.01 -20.68
C ASN A 13 18.70 -1.97 -19.97
N VAL A 14 18.63 -1.29 -18.81
CA VAL A 14 17.37 -1.11 -18.07
C VAL A 14 16.38 -0.26 -18.86
N THR A 15 16.83 0.83 -19.50
CA THR A 15 15.93 1.65 -20.33
C THR A 15 15.35 0.85 -21.50
N LYS A 16 16.19 0.11 -22.25
CA LYS A 16 15.72 -0.75 -23.35
C LYS A 16 14.72 -1.80 -22.89
N LEU A 17 14.99 -2.43 -21.74
CA LEU A 17 14.09 -3.41 -21.14
C LEU A 17 12.74 -2.79 -20.77
N LEU A 18 12.75 -1.59 -20.19
CA LEU A 18 11.53 -0.89 -19.82
C LEU A 18 10.73 -0.45 -21.05
N ASP A 19 11.39 -0.03 -22.12
CA ASP A 19 10.73 0.35 -23.37
C ASP A 19 10.05 -0.86 -24.03
N ASP A 20 10.73 -2.01 -24.09
CA ASP A 20 10.19 -3.29 -24.61
C ASP A 20 8.96 -3.78 -23.82
N VAL A 21 9.04 -3.73 -22.49
CA VAL A 21 7.92 -4.12 -21.61
C VAL A 21 6.70 -3.18 -21.77
N MET A 22 6.90 -1.95 -22.22
CA MET A 22 5.86 -0.92 -22.30
C MET A 22 5.28 -0.71 -23.69
N GLU A 23 5.87 -1.26 -24.75
CA GLU A 23 5.53 -0.96 -26.15
C GLU A 23 4.03 -1.19 -26.45
N ASN A 24 3.40 -2.18 -25.81
CA ASN A 24 1.98 -2.53 -25.99
C ASN A 24 1.19 -2.54 -24.68
N TYR A 25 1.61 -1.75 -23.69
CA TYR A 25 0.93 -1.73 -22.40
C TYR A 25 -0.28 -0.79 -22.38
N GLU A 26 -1.47 -1.36 -22.29
CA GLU A 26 -2.72 -0.61 -22.06
C GLU A 26 -3.04 -0.49 -20.57
N LYS A 27 -3.03 0.75 -20.05
CA LYS A 27 -3.23 1.04 -18.63
C LYS A 27 -4.69 1.19 -18.24
N GLU A 28 -5.57 1.33 -19.21
CA GLU A 28 -7.00 1.55 -19.04
C GLU A 28 -7.67 0.30 -18.46
N PHE A 29 -7.15 -0.88 -18.82
CA PHE A 29 -7.65 -2.16 -18.36
C PHE A 29 -6.85 -2.71 -17.18
N ARG A 30 -7.58 -3.21 -16.17
CA ARG A 30 -6.98 -3.89 -15.03
C ARG A 30 -6.31 -5.21 -15.46
N PRO A 31 -5.24 -5.63 -14.77
CA PRO A 31 -4.61 -6.92 -15.03
C PRO A 31 -5.59 -8.08 -14.87
N GLY A 32 -5.69 -8.94 -15.89
CA GLY A 32 -6.61 -10.09 -15.87
C GLY A 32 -8.04 -9.79 -16.30
N PHE A 33 -8.31 -8.59 -16.84
CA PHE A 33 -9.61 -8.22 -17.42
C PHE A 33 -10.08 -9.22 -18.48
N GLU A 34 -9.24 -9.55 -19.46
CA GLU A 34 -9.55 -10.49 -20.56
C GLU A 34 -9.98 -11.88 -20.08
N LYS A 35 -9.39 -12.35 -18.97
CA LYS A 35 -9.62 -13.69 -18.43
C LYS A 35 -10.81 -13.74 -17.46
N GLY A 36 -11.48 -12.60 -17.23
CA GLY A 36 -12.54 -12.47 -16.24
C GLY A 36 -12.09 -12.71 -14.79
N LYS A 37 -10.78 -12.81 -14.53
CA LYS A 37 -10.25 -13.11 -13.20
C LYS A 37 -10.14 -11.84 -12.35
N PRO A 38 -10.44 -11.90 -11.04
CA PRO A 38 -10.18 -10.78 -10.12
C PRO A 38 -8.71 -10.37 -10.10
N THR A 39 -8.42 -9.08 -10.06
CA THR A 39 -7.08 -8.61 -9.71
C THR A 39 -6.96 -8.59 -8.19
N LYS A 40 -6.04 -9.35 -7.61
CA LYS A 40 -5.77 -9.30 -6.17
C LYS A 40 -4.82 -8.14 -5.87
N VAL A 41 -5.21 -7.30 -4.92
CA VAL A 41 -4.42 -6.16 -4.44
C VAL A 41 -4.20 -6.35 -2.95
N TRP A 42 -2.94 -6.47 -2.55
CA TRP A 42 -2.55 -6.55 -1.15
C TRP A 42 -2.30 -5.16 -0.62
N ILE A 43 -2.84 -4.86 0.56
CA ILE A 43 -2.68 -3.55 1.21
C ILE A 43 -1.97 -3.72 2.54
N ASP A 44 -0.96 -2.88 2.75
CA ASP A 44 -0.19 -2.74 3.99
C ASP A 44 -0.19 -1.26 4.43
N LEU A 45 -0.37 -1.04 5.73
CA LEU A 45 -0.42 0.28 6.36
C LEU A 45 0.68 0.37 7.41
N ASP A 46 1.71 1.17 7.13
CA ASP A 46 2.78 1.47 8.08
C ASP A 46 2.53 2.84 8.72
N ILE A 47 1.87 2.84 9.89
CA ILE A 47 1.48 4.05 10.63
C ILE A 47 2.74 4.69 11.24
N ARG A 48 2.94 5.98 10.94
CA ARG A 48 4.10 6.74 11.40
C ARG A 48 3.78 7.68 12.53
N THR A 49 2.72 8.44 12.37
CA THR A 49 2.23 9.34 13.41
C THR A 49 0.73 9.35 13.39
N MET A 50 0.15 9.75 14.51
CA MET A 50 -1.27 9.75 14.72
C MET A 50 -1.69 11.13 15.22
N GLY A 51 -2.84 11.62 14.76
CA GLY A 51 -3.42 12.91 15.13
C GLY A 51 -3.69 13.85 13.93
N PRO A 52 -4.55 14.86 14.12
CA PRO A 52 -5.36 15.11 15.33
C PRO A 52 -6.52 14.12 15.50
N VAL A 53 -7.00 13.99 16.74
CA VAL A 53 -8.27 13.35 17.08
C VAL A 53 -9.20 14.46 17.55
N SER A 54 -10.42 14.50 17.03
CA SER A 54 -11.44 15.49 17.38
C SER A 54 -12.69 14.77 17.83
N ASP A 55 -12.98 14.97 19.10
CA ASP A 55 -14.22 14.61 19.80
C ASP A 55 -15.42 15.40 19.25
N LEU A 56 -15.24 16.71 18.98
CA LEU A 56 -16.30 17.57 18.43
C LEU A 56 -16.76 17.16 17.04
N SER A 57 -15.83 16.74 16.18
CA SER A 57 -16.13 16.36 14.79
C SER A 57 -16.22 14.84 14.60
N TYR A 58 -15.99 14.04 15.64
CA TYR A 58 -15.94 12.58 15.58
C TYR A 58 -14.95 12.09 14.50
N THR A 59 -13.78 12.72 14.42
CA THR A 59 -12.75 12.39 13.43
C THR A 59 -11.42 12.03 14.07
N TYR A 60 -10.69 11.15 13.39
CA TYR A 60 -9.31 10.84 13.72
C TYR A 60 -8.48 10.91 12.45
N ALA A 61 -7.23 11.36 12.59
CA ALA A 61 -6.28 11.39 11.50
C ALA A 61 -4.99 10.64 11.86
N PHE A 62 -4.28 10.14 10.86
CA PHE A 62 -2.96 9.57 11.02
C PHE A 62 -2.16 9.71 9.72
N ASN A 63 -0.84 9.74 9.86
CA ASN A 63 0.11 9.67 8.75
C ASN A 63 0.63 8.24 8.63
N CYS A 64 0.58 7.67 7.43
CA CYS A 64 1.13 6.34 7.17
C CYS A 64 1.84 6.27 5.82
N TYR A 65 2.62 5.21 5.63
CA TYR A 65 2.91 4.71 4.29
C TYR A 65 1.80 3.75 3.89
N PHE A 66 1.09 4.11 2.84
CA PHE A 66 0.10 3.28 2.17
C PHE A 66 0.81 2.46 1.10
N ARG A 67 0.90 1.15 1.34
CA ARG A 67 1.57 0.22 0.44
C ARG A 67 0.54 -0.68 -0.22
N GLN A 68 0.66 -0.78 -1.53
CA GLN A 68 -0.18 -1.61 -2.36
C GLN A 68 0.71 -2.52 -3.18
N GLN A 69 0.37 -3.80 -3.22
CA GLN A 69 1.03 -4.76 -4.08
C GLN A 69 -0.02 -5.41 -4.98
N TRP A 70 0.31 -5.59 -6.25
CA TRP A 70 -0.50 -6.38 -7.18
C TRP A 70 0.42 -7.06 -8.19
N ILE A 71 -0.13 -7.99 -8.96
CA ILE A 71 0.60 -8.72 -10.00
C ILE A 71 0.00 -8.33 -11.34
N ASP A 72 0.84 -7.83 -12.25
CA ASP A 72 0.51 -7.63 -13.66
C ASP A 72 1.40 -8.51 -14.52
N THR A 73 0.81 -9.55 -15.12
CA THR A 73 1.55 -10.50 -15.96
C THR A 73 2.10 -9.89 -17.23
N ARG A 74 1.57 -8.74 -17.68
CA ARG A 74 2.02 -8.02 -18.87
C ARG A 74 3.35 -7.32 -18.65
N LEU A 75 3.69 -6.99 -17.40
CA LEU A 75 4.93 -6.33 -17.02
C LEU A 75 6.03 -7.32 -16.62
N ARG A 76 5.86 -8.61 -16.96
CA ARG A 76 6.87 -9.64 -16.74
C ARG A 76 8.04 -9.44 -17.68
N PHE A 77 9.24 -9.59 -17.14
CA PHE A 77 10.46 -9.44 -17.93
C PHE A 77 11.51 -10.47 -17.52
N ASN A 78 12.38 -10.84 -18.44
CA ASN A 78 13.47 -11.75 -18.14
C ASN A 78 14.66 -10.99 -17.57
N ASN A 79 15.14 -11.42 -16.40
CA ASN A 79 16.24 -10.76 -15.71
C ASN A 79 17.64 -11.13 -16.23
N SER A 80 17.73 -12.00 -17.25
CA SER A 80 19.01 -12.44 -17.81
C SER A 80 19.92 -11.30 -18.25
N ASN A 81 19.35 -10.16 -18.66
CA ASN A 81 20.10 -8.98 -19.12
C ASN A 81 20.49 -8.02 -17.98
N VAL A 82 19.94 -8.21 -16.78
CA VAL A 82 20.20 -7.38 -15.58
C VAL A 82 20.42 -8.27 -14.34
N PRO A 83 21.43 -9.17 -14.35
CA PRO A 83 21.59 -10.24 -13.35
C PRO A 83 21.81 -9.75 -11.91
N GLN A 84 22.08 -8.45 -11.69
CA GLN A 84 22.33 -7.87 -10.37
C GLN A 84 21.09 -7.16 -9.76
N GLN A 85 19.96 -7.03 -10.48
CA GLN A 85 18.77 -6.34 -9.96
C GLN A 85 17.57 -7.28 -9.91
N ASN A 86 17.17 -7.71 -8.70
CA ASN A 86 15.95 -8.49 -8.50
C ASN A 86 14.67 -7.63 -8.48
N GLU A 87 14.82 -6.30 -8.37
CA GLU A 87 13.74 -5.33 -8.38
C GLU A 87 14.20 -4.09 -9.16
N LEU A 88 13.36 -3.63 -10.11
CA LEU A 88 13.57 -2.37 -10.82
C LEU A 88 12.84 -1.25 -10.08
N CYS A 89 13.57 -0.23 -9.64
CA CYS A 89 12.99 1.00 -9.11
C CYS A 89 12.53 1.88 -10.26
N LEU A 90 11.21 2.07 -10.41
CA LEU A 90 10.64 2.85 -11.49
C LEU A 90 10.52 4.33 -11.11
N SER A 91 10.64 5.20 -12.12
CA SER A 91 10.38 6.63 -11.96
C SER A 91 8.88 6.91 -11.81
N MET A 92 8.52 8.09 -11.30
CA MET A 92 7.11 8.48 -11.18
C MET A 92 6.42 8.64 -12.53
N ALA A 93 7.14 9.11 -13.56
CA ALA A 93 6.60 9.21 -14.92
C ALA A 93 6.20 7.84 -15.49
N MET A 94 6.90 6.77 -15.08
CA MET A 94 6.55 5.41 -15.45
C MET A 94 5.31 4.91 -14.72
N LEU A 95 5.12 5.30 -13.45
CA LEU A 95 3.92 4.96 -12.68
C LEU A 95 2.64 5.46 -13.36
N ASP A 96 2.68 6.64 -13.97
CA ASP A 96 1.52 7.23 -14.65
C ASP A 96 1.16 6.52 -15.98
N LYS A 97 2.07 5.68 -16.47
CA LYS A 97 1.88 4.83 -17.66
C LYS A 97 1.41 3.42 -17.33
N ILE A 98 1.47 2.97 -16.07
CA ILE A 98 1.00 1.65 -15.66
C ILE A 98 -0.38 1.71 -15.00
N TRP A 99 -1.15 0.63 -15.10
CA TRP A 99 -2.40 0.51 -14.36
C TRP A 99 -2.09 0.52 -12.85
N LYS A 100 -2.91 1.23 -12.07
CA LYS A 100 -2.84 1.25 -10.61
C LYS A 100 -4.24 1.06 -10.01
N PRO A 101 -4.36 0.39 -8.86
CA PRO A 101 -5.64 0.21 -8.18
C PRO A 101 -6.23 1.54 -7.69
N ASP A 102 -7.55 1.67 -7.77
CA ASP A 102 -8.33 2.84 -7.36
C ASP A 102 -8.81 2.72 -5.91
N SER A 103 -7.89 2.43 -4.99
CA SER A 103 -8.24 2.27 -3.58
C SER A 103 -8.70 3.59 -2.94
N TYR A 104 -9.80 3.51 -2.20
CA TYR A 104 -10.50 4.62 -1.59
C TYR A 104 -10.87 4.32 -0.13
N PHE A 105 -10.88 5.36 0.71
CA PHE A 105 -11.27 5.28 2.12
C PHE A 105 -12.75 5.64 2.29
N TRP A 106 -13.62 4.64 2.46
CA TRP A 106 -15.08 4.79 2.46
C TRP A 106 -15.60 5.69 3.58
N ASN A 107 -15.03 5.57 4.78
CA ASN A 107 -15.37 6.43 5.92
C ASN A 107 -14.42 7.63 6.05
N GLY A 108 -13.75 8.02 4.96
CA GLY A 108 -12.91 9.20 4.92
C GLY A 108 -13.76 10.47 5.06
N ALA A 109 -13.58 11.22 6.16
CA ALA A 109 -14.28 12.49 6.33
C ALA A 109 -13.75 13.55 5.35
N ASN A 110 -12.43 13.50 5.09
CA ASN A 110 -11.62 14.33 4.19
C ASN A 110 -10.27 13.61 3.93
N SER A 111 -10.29 12.35 3.49
CA SER A 111 -9.04 11.64 3.19
C SER A 111 -8.37 12.23 1.94
N TYR A 112 -7.20 12.84 2.09
CA TYR A 112 -6.46 13.45 1.00
C TYR A 112 -5.14 12.72 0.75
N ILE A 113 -4.86 12.39 -0.51
CA ILE A 113 -3.53 11.93 -0.90
C ILE A 113 -2.61 13.13 -0.85
N HIS A 114 -1.54 13.05 -0.06
CA HIS A 114 -0.58 14.15 0.03
C HIS A 114 -0.09 14.59 -1.35
N ALA A 115 -0.52 15.76 -1.80
CA ALA A 115 0.05 16.50 -2.92
C ALA A 115 1.19 17.36 -2.39
N MET A 116 2.09 16.78 -1.61
CA MET A 116 3.28 17.48 -1.14
C MET A 116 4.22 17.72 -2.33
N THR A 117 4.98 18.81 -2.25
CA THR A 117 5.95 19.36 -3.23
C THR A 117 7.04 18.38 -3.70
N SER A 118 7.08 17.17 -3.14
CA SER A 118 7.81 16.02 -3.67
C SER A 118 6.99 14.77 -3.35
N SER A 119 6.52 14.05 -4.36
CA SER A 119 5.77 12.81 -4.10
C SER A 119 6.72 11.78 -3.50
N ASN A 120 6.63 11.52 -2.19
CA ASN A 120 7.31 10.40 -1.52
C ASN A 120 6.64 9.08 -1.91
N ARG A 121 6.79 8.77 -3.19
CA ARG A 121 6.24 7.63 -3.88
C ARG A 121 7.40 6.77 -4.31
N LEU A 122 7.24 5.47 -4.12
CA LEU A 122 8.19 4.46 -4.54
C LEU A 122 7.42 3.40 -5.32
N VAL A 123 7.99 2.99 -6.44
CA VAL A 123 7.47 1.92 -7.27
C VAL A 123 8.59 0.95 -7.53
N ARG A 124 8.34 -0.33 -7.25
CA ARG A 124 9.26 -1.40 -7.59
C ARG A 124 8.54 -2.44 -8.42
N LEU A 125 9.19 -2.87 -9.49
CA LEU A 125 8.73 -3.94 -10.36
C LEU A 125 9.68 -5.13 -10.21
N ARG A 126 9.10 -6.30 -9.93
CA ARG A 126 9.82 -7.59 -9.91
C ARG A 126 9.70 -8.30 -11.26
N PRO A 127 10.66 -9.19 -11.61
CA PRO A 127 10.64 -9.95 -12.87
C PRO A 127 9.36 -10.78 -13.08
N ASP A 128 8.73 -11.22 -12.01
CA ASP A 128 7.49 -11.99 -12.04
C ASP A 128 6.24 -11.16 -12.36
N GLY A 129 6.38 -9.84 -12.52
CA GLY A 129 5.29 -8.89 -12.75
C GLY A 129 4.67 -8.34 -11.47
N THR A 130 5.23 -8.66 -10.30
CA THR A 130 4.77 -8.09 -9.03
C THR A 130 5.19 -6.63 -8.93
N ILE A 131 4.22 -5.75 -8.68
CA ILE A 131 4.44 -4.31 -8.50
C ILE A 131 4.17 -3.97 -7.04
N LEU A 132 5.12 -3.27 -6.42
CA LEU A 132 4.96 -2.65 -5.11
C LEU A 132 4.89 -1.13 -5.31
N TYR A 133 3.76 -0.54 -4.93
CA TYR A 133 3.57 0.90 -4.85
C TYR A 133 3.49 1.32 -3.39
N SER A 134 4.29 2.28 -2.99
CA SER A 134 4.28 2.85 -1.64
C SER A 134 4.15 4.36 -1.74
N SER A 135 3.20 4.95 -1.02
CA SER A 135 3.00 6.39 -0.95
C SER A 135 2.79 6.83 0.49
N ARG A 136 3.35 7.97 0.89
CA ARG A 136 3.05 8.58 2.19
C ARG A 136 1.73 9.36 2.09
N ILE A 137 0.75 9.06 2.95
CA ILE A 137 -0.56 9.71 2.95
C ILE A 137 -0.98 10.12 4.38
N THR A 138 -1.87 11.10 4.48
CA THR A 138 -2.66 11.34 5.69
C THR A 138 -4.06 10.84 5.46
N VAL A 139 -4.50 9.93 6.32
CA VAL A 139 -5.86 9.43 6.32
C VAL A 139 -6.60 10.14 7.44
N GLN A 140 -7.78 10.69 7.12
CA GLN A 140 -8.72 11.20 8.12
C GLN A 140 -10.04 10.43 7.99
N GLY A 141 -10.38 9.65 9.02
CA GLY A 141 -11.59 8.85 9.08
C GLY A 141 -12.62 9.43 10.06
N ARG A 142 -13.90 9.16 9.80
CA ARG A 142 -14.97 9.34 10.80
C ARG A 142 -15.03 8.13 11.73
N CYS A 143 -15.24 8.40 13.01
CA CYS A 143 -15.37 7.40 14.05
C CYS A 143 -16.34 7.89 15.13
N SER A 144 -17.39 7.11 15.41
CA SER A 144 -18.28 7.39 16.53
C SER A 144 -17.57 6.99 17.82
N MET A 145 -17.12 8.00 18.57
CA MET A 145 -16.42 7.84 19.84
C MET A 145 -17.43 7.82 20.98
N VAL A 146 -17.20 6.99 22.00
CA VAL A 146 -18.03 6.89 23.20
C VAL A 146 -17.19 7.38 24.39
N MET A 147 -17.64 8.45 25.06
CA MET A 147 -16.86 9.18 26.07
C MET A 147 -17.42 8.94 27.48
N ASP A 148 -17.41 7.69 27.94
CA ASP A 148 -18.01 7.32 29.23
C ASP A 148 -17.09 7.60 30.44
N ARG A 149 -15.77 7.64 30.24
CA ARG A 149 -14.71 7.80 31.26
C ARG A 149 -13.73 8.91 30.88
N TYR A 150 -14.20 9.97 30.24
CA TYR A 150 -13.36 11.08 29.82
C TYR A 150 -12.57 11.66 31.01
N PRO A 151 -11.25 11.89 30.90
CA PRO A 151 -10.39 11.80 29.72
C PRO A 151 -9.64 10.46 29.55
N LEU A 152 -9.92 9.46 30.39
CA LEU A 152 -9.24 8.15 30.44
C LEU A 152 -9.96 7.07 29.61
N ASP A 153 -10.53 7.50 28.48
CA ASP A 153 -11.30 6.64 27.57
C ASP A 153 -10.42 5.82 26.64
N GLN A 154 -10.97 4.72 26.16
CA GLN A 154 -10.43 3.95 25.04
C GLN A 154 -11.38 4.04 23.85
N GLN A 155 -10.85 4.31 22.66
CA GLN A 155 -11.63 4.45 21.43
C GLN A 155 -11.21 3.40 20.41
N ALA A 156 -12.18 2.68 19.85
CA ALA A 156 -11.97 1.70 18.79
C ALA A 156 -12.53 2.22 17.46
N CYS A 157 -11.65 2.76 16.61
CA CYS A 157 -12.03 3.37 15.35
C CYS A 157 -11.74 2.46 14.15
N ARG A 158 -12.78 2.11 13.39
CA ARG A 158 -12.65 1.35 12.14
C ARG A 158 -12.18 2.26 11.00
N LEU A 159 -11.31 1.72 10.14
CA LEU A 159 -11.01 2.28 8.82
C LEU A 159 -11.52 1.31 7.75
N VAL A 160 -12.28 1.82 6.78
CA VAL A 160 -12.82 1.01 5.69
C VAL A 160 -12.14 1.40 4.38
N ILE A 161 -11.46 0.44 3.77
CA ILE A 161 -10.77 0.61 2.48
C ILE A 161 -11.50 -0.23 1.45
N GLY A 162 -11.77 0.35 0.29
CA GLY A 162 -12.42 -0.34 -0.83
C GLY A 162 -11.87 0.15 -2.16
N SER A 163 -12.37 -0.43 -3.26
CA SER A 163 -12.20 0.14 -4.59
C SER A 163 -13.34 1.13 -4.87
N TYR A 164 -13.05 2.19 -5.62
CA TYR A 164 -14.04 3.19 -6.00
C TYR A 164 -14.96 2.71 -7.14
N SER A 165 -14.37 2.17 -8.19
CA SER A 165 -15.05 1.82 -9.45
C SER A 165 -15.42 0.34 -9.53
N TYR A 166 -14.76 -0.52 -8.75
CA TYR A 166 -14.99 -1.96 -8.76
C TYR A 166 -15.80 -2.40 -7.55
N ARG A 167 -17.08 -2.75 -7.78
CA ARG A 167 -17.97 -3.27 -6.73
C ARG A 167 -17.67 -4.75 -6.45
N PRO A 168 -17.68 -5.18 -5.17
CA PRO A 168 -17.82 -6.59 -4.84
C PRO A 168 -19.23 -7.03 -5.20
N ILE A 169 -19.39 -7.86 -6.23
CA ILE A 169 -20.68 -8.48 -6.53
C ILE A 169 -20.86 -9.62 -5.54
N PHE A 170 -21.90 -9.55 -4.70
CA PHE A 170 -22.29 -10.64 -3.81
C PHE A 170 -22.59 -11.88 -4.66
N GLY A 171 -21.76 -12.93 -4.55
CA GLY A 171 -22.02 -14.26 -5.15
C GLY A 171 -21.19 -14.63 -6.39
N THR A 172 -20.53 -13.69 -7.06
CA THR A 172 -19.56 -13.99 -8.14
C THR A 172 -18.36 -13.07 -7.98
N GLY A 173 -17.17 -13.64 -7.84
CA GLY A 173 -15.96 -12.99 -7.34
C GLY A 173 -15.75 -11.52 -7.74
N SER A 174 -15.39 -10.70 -6.75
CA SER A 174 -15.05 -9.28 -6.90
C SER A 174 -14.08 -9.04 -8.06
N SER A 175 -14.26 -7.99 -8.84
CA SER A 175 -13.31 -7.61 -9.91
C SER A 175 -11.92 -7.24 -9.39
N ILE A 176 -11.84 -6.74 -8.14
CA ILE A 176 -10.61 -6.54 -7.38
C ILE A 176 -10.81 -7.09 -5.97
N LEU A 177 -9.90 -7.94 -5.50
CA LEU A 177 -9.90 -8.44 -4.13
C LEU A 177 -8.84 -7.70 -3.32
N LEU A 178 -9.28 -6.90 -2.35
CA LEU A 178 -8.39 -6.25 -1.39
C LEU A 178 -8.06 -7.24 -0.27
N SER A 179 -6.84 -7.76 -0.27
CA SER A 179 -6.33 -8.60 0.81
C SER A 179 -5.51 -7.71 1.73
N SER A 180 -6.09 -7.29 2.85
CA SER A 180 -5.30 -6.58 3.85
C SER A 180 -4.36 -7.60 4.54
N ALA A 181 -3.08 -7.26 4.73
CA ALA A 181 -2.21 -8.05 5.60
C ALA A 181 -2.64 -7.91 7.08
N LEU A 182 -3.41 -6.86 7.41
CA LEU A 182 -4.08 -6.72 8.71
C LEU A 182 -5.00 -7.90 9.05
N GLN A 183 -5.56 -8.59 8.04
CA GLN A 183 -6.43 -9.75 8.27
C GLN A 183 -5.69 -10.90 8.98
N LEU A 184 -4.41 -11.12 8.69
CA LEU A 184 -3.61 -12.20 9.29
C LEU A 184 -3.07 -11.88 10.69
N LEU A 185 -3.17 -10.63 11.15
CA LEU A 185 -2.80 -10.22 12.50
C LEU A 185 -4.00 -10.13 13.45
N CYS A 186 -5.23 -10.19 12.93
CA CYS A 186 -6.44 -9.88 13.70
C CYS A 186 -7.41 -11.04 13.90
N ASP A 187 -7.00 -12.26 13.57
CA ASP A 187 -7.76 -13.49 13.85
C ASP A 187 -7.52 -14.12 15.23
N GLU A 188 -6.66 -13.56 16.10
CA GLU A 188 -6.68 -13.94 17.52
C GLU A 188 -6.67 -12.78 18.54
N PHE A 189 -6.30 -11.55 18.19
CA PHE A 189 -6.48 -10.40 19.09
C PHE A 189 -6.77 -9.11 18.31
N LEU A 190 -7.98 -8.59 18.48
CA LEU A 190 -8.42 -7.20 18.29
C LEU A 190 -7.49 -6.26 17.47
N CYS A 191 -7.84 -5.97 16.21
CA CYS A 191 -7.42 -4.72 15.55
C CYS A 191 -8.19 -3.53 16.15
N ALA A 192 -8.03 -3.28 17.45
CA ALA A 192 -8.26 -1.96 18.02
C ALA A 192 -6.94 -1.21 17.87
N LEU A 193 -6.94 -0.11 17.10
CA LEU A 193 -5.89 0.88 17.28
C LEU A 193 -6.04 1.36 18.73
N TYR A 194 -5.16 0.91 19.64
CA TYR A 194 -5.19 1.32 21.04
C TYR A 194 -4.60 2.73 21.14
N PHE A 195 -5.46 3.70 21.46
CA PHE A 195 -5.06 5.08 21.74
C PHE A 195 -4.80 5.19 23.24
N ASP A 196 -3.62 4.80 23.71
CA ASP A 196 -3.21 5.10 25.08
C ASP A 196 -2.32 6.34 25.08
N ARG A 197 -2.68 7.36 25.86
CA ARG A 197 -2.00 8.67 25.87
C ARG A 197 -0.71 8.66 26.70
N PHE A 198 -0.15 7.48 26.99
CA PHE A 198 1.07 7.28 27.77
C PHE A 198 1.97 6.20 27.13
N ALA A 199 2.57 6.48 25.97
CA ALA A 199 3.71 5.71 25.47
C ALA A 199 4.60 6.50 24.50
N MET A 200 5.00 7.71 24.89
CA MET A 200 6.29 8.27 24.45
C MET A 200 7.33 7.79 25.45
N LEU A 201 7.81 6.55 25.31
CA LEU A 201 9.10 6.08 25.83
C LEU A 201 9.37 4.71 25.20
N GLY A 202 10.48 4.60 24.50
CA GLY A 202 10.81 3.45 23.68
C GLY A 202 11.03 2.18 24.47
N SER A 203 10.77 1.05 23.81
CA SER A 203 11.49 -0.18 24.06
C SER A 203 11.31 -1.13 22.87
N VAL A 204 12.42 -1.32 22.16
CA VAL A 204 12.82 -2.62 21.61
C VAL A 204 12.70 -3.65 22.74
N LEU A 205 11.95 -4.74 22.54
CA LEU A 205 12.02 -5.98 23.34
C LEU A 205 11.40 -7.09 22.47
N HIS A 206 12.21 -7.77 21.65
CA HIS A 206 13.00 -8.96 21.98
C HIS A 206 12.15 -10.21 22.23
N LYS A 207 12.45 -11.20 21.38
CA LYS A 207 11.88 -12.53 21.25
C LYS A 207 12.15 -13.33 22.53
N SER A 208 11.11 -13.82 23.20
CA SER A 208 11.24 -14.98 24.09
C SER A 208 10.12 -15.97 23.78
N ARG A 209 10.49 -17.03 23.07
CA ARG A 209 9.81 -18.32 23.14
C ARG A 209 10.29 -18.97 24.43
N SER A 210 9.38 -19.39 25.30
CA SER A 210 9.60 -20.61 26.08
C SER A 210 8.26 -21.27 26.37
N ASN A 211 8.26 -22.58 26.19
CA ASN A 211 7.13 -23.50 26.19
C ASN A 211 6.44 -23.59 27.55
N ARG A 212 5.13 -23.85 27.51
CA ARG A 212 4.46 -24.66 28.52
C ARG A 212 4.88 -26.12 28.33
N GLN A 213 5.55 -26.67 29.34
CA GLN A 213 5.09 -27.87 30.03
C GLN A 213 4.98 -27.51 31.51
#